data_AF-A0A811QCU7-F1
#
_entry.id   AF-A0A811QCU7-F1
#
_cell.length_a   1.000
_cell.length_b   1.000
_cell.length_c   1.000
_cell.angle_alpha   90.00
_cell.angle_beta   90.00
_cell.angle_gamma   90.00
#
_symmetry.space_group_name_H-M   'P 1'
#
loop_
_entity.id
_entity.type
_entity.pdbx_description
1 polymer ?
#
loop_
_entity_poly.entity_id
_entity_poly.type
_entity_poly.pdbx_seq_one_letter_code
_entity_poly.pdbx_strand_id
1 'polypeptide(L)'
;MEACCGLGPLRATVGCVSKEMACATPERHVWWDLYSPTEAADALVANWSWTSSSDSGAAAGATSICGPISLQQLAGRSPPPAEV
;
A
#
# COMPACT_ATOMS: atom_id res chain seq x y z
N MET A 1 0.78 -14.38 14.13
CA MET A 1 0.79 -13.16 13.29
C MET A 1 -0.11 -12.18 14.01
N GLU A 2 0.47 -11.22 14.74
CA GLU A 2 -0.27 -10.28 15.59
C GLU A 2 -0.05 -8.85 15.08
N ALA A 3 -0.89 -7.89 15.49
CA ALA A 3 -0.63 -6.48 15.24
C ALA A 3 0.50 -5.95 16.16
N CYS A 4 1.20 -4.90 15.73
CA CYS A 4 2.29 -4.33 16.53
C CYS A 4 1.80 -3.58 17.77
N CYS A 5 0.60 -3.01 17.74
CA CYS A 5 -0.03 -2.30 18.83
C CYS A 5 -1.45 -2.80 19.06
N GLY A 6 -1.99 -2.54 20.24
CA GLY A 6 -3.36 -2.91 20.63
C GLY A 6 -3.41 -4.02 21.67
N LEU A 7 -4.64 -4.38 22.03
CA LEU A 7 -4.98 -5.37 23.06
C LEU A 7 -5.94 -6.45 22.54
N GLY A 8 -6.05 -7.53 23.31
CA GLY A 8 -6.89 -8.68 23.00
C GLY A 8 -6.25 -9.67 22.02
N PRO A 9 -7.00 -10.68 21.54
CA PRO A 9 -6.52 -11.66 20.57
C PRO A 9 -5.88 -10.99 19.34
N LEU A 10 -4.69 -11.47 18.97
CA LEU A 10 -3.86 -10.94 17.89
C LEU A 10 -3.55 -9.43 17.99
N ARG A 11 -3.79 -8.83 19.16
CA ARG A 11 -3.69 -7.39 19.43
C ARG A 11 -4.64 -6.55 18.57
N ALA A 12 -5.75 -7.16 18.15
CA ALA A 12 -6.69 -6.60 17.17
C ALA A 12 -8.10 -6.36 17.71
N THR A 13 -8.29 -6.36 19.04
CA THR A 13 -9.61 -6.08 19.64
C THR A 13 -9.78 -4.62 20.02
N VAL A 14 -8.71 -3.99 20.51
CA VAL A 14 -8.68 -2.57 20.85
C VAL A 14 -7.45 -1.96 20.21
N GLY A 15 -7.64 -0.82 19.55
CA GLY A 15 -6.57 -0.09 18.88
C GLY A 15 -5.54 0.51 19.83
N CYS A 16 -4.53 1.11 19.26
CA CYS A 16 -3.46 1.75 20.01
C CYS A 16 -4.01 3.02 20.71
N VAL A 17 -3.90 3.12 22.04
CA VAL A 17 -4.26 4.35 22.77
C VAL A 17 -3.04 5.21 23.12
N SER A 18 -1.84 4.65 23.09
CA SER A 18 -0.58 5.37 23.26
C SER A 18 0.58 4.65 22.57
N LYS A 19 1.68 5.36 22.29
CA LYS A 19 2.85 4.79 21.58
C LYS A 19 3.59 3.74 22.41
N GLU A 20 3.52 3.81 23.73
CA GLU A 20 4.18 2.89 24.66
C GLU A 20 3.60 1.47 24.57
N MET A 21 2.39 1.34 24.02
CA MET A 21 1.79 0.04 23.74
C MET A 21 2.38 -0.64 22.51
N ALA A 22 3.09 0.09 21.64
CA ALA A 22 3.63 -0.49 20.41
C ALA A 22 4.74 -1.52 20.71
N CYS A 23 4.85 -2.50 19.81
CA CYS A 23 5.94 -3.44 19.80
C CYS A 23 7.28 -2.73 19.51
N ALA A 24 8.40 -3.36 19.86
CA ALA A 24 9.73 -2.77 19.65
C ALA A 24 10.15 -2.69 18.17
N THR A 25 9.51 -3.49 17.30
CA THR A 25 9.90 -3.65 15.88
C THR A 25 8.68 -3.56 14.95
N PRO A 26 8.05 -2.37 14.82
CA PRO A 26 6.89 -2.16 13.95
C PRO A 26 7.18 -2.46 12.48
N GLU A 27 8.41 -2.27 12.02
CA GLU A 27 8.87 -2.55 10.66
C GLU A 27 8.81 -4.05 10.28
N ARG A 28 8.69 -4.94 11.27
CA ARG A 28 8.56 -6.38 11.07
C ARG A 28 7.12 -6.90 11.17
N HIS A 29 6.14 -6.00 11.28
CA HIS A 29 4.72 -6.34 11.36
C HIS A 29 3.98 -5.79 10.14
N VAL A 30 3.02 -6.54 9.61
CA VAL A 30 2.13 -6.05 8.54
C VAL A 30 1.11 -5.05 9.10
N TRP A 31 0.57 -5.34 10.29
CA TRP A 31 -0.50 -4.58 10.91
C TRP A 31 0.02 -3.74 12.08
N TRP A 32 -0.30 -2.45 12.08
CA TRP A 32 -0.03 -1.54 13.18
C TRP A 32 -1.01 -1.81 14.33
N ASP A 33 -2.30 -1.62 14.08
CA ASP A 33 -3.41 -1.97 14.96
C ASP A 33 -4.64 -2.31 14.10
N LEU A 34 -5.85 -2.32 14.70
CA LEU A 34 -7.16 -2.51 14.05
C LEU A 34 -7.23 -2.17 12.55
N TYR A 35 -6.99 -3.16 11.69
CA TYR A 35 -7.01 -3.05 10.21
C TYR A 35 -6.09 -1.99 9.59
N SER A 36 -5.24 -1.34 10.38
CA SER A 36 -4.28 -0.34 9.90
C SER A 36 -2.96 -1.03 9.55
N PRO A 37 -2.42 -0.87 8.35
CA PRO A 37 -1.07 -1.33 8.05
C PRO A 37 -0.01 -0.56 8.85
N THR A 38 1.18 -1.13 8.98
CA THR A 38 2.36 -0.39 9.46
C THR A 38 2.93 0.49 8.36
N GLU A 39 3.71 1.51 8.74
CA GLU A 39 4.45 2.34 7.78
C GLU A 39 5.31 1.50 6.83
N ALA A 40 5.92 0.42 7.33
CA ALA A 40 6.70 -0.49 6.50
C ALA A 40 5.84 -1.22 5.46
N ALA A 41 4.64 -1.66 5.84
CA ALA A 41 3.69 -2.27 4.91
C ALA A 41 3.16 -1.24 3.88
N ASP A 42 2.82 -0.03 4.33
CA ASP A 42 2.42 1.07 3.44
C ASP A 42 3.51 1.42 2.42
N ALA A 43 4.77 1.47 2.85
CA ALA A 43 5.90 1.75 1.96
C ALA A 43 6.05 0.67 0.86
N LEU A 44 5.82 -0.60 1.19
CA LEU A 44 5.85 -1.69 0.20
C LEU A 44 4.71 -1.57 -0.82
N VAL A 45 3.49 -1.29 -0.35
CA VAL A 45 2.33 -1.10 -1.23
C VAL A 45 2.54 0.11 -2.12
N ALA A 46 3.04 1.22 -1.57
CA ALA A 46 3.37 2.41 -2.35
C ALA A 46 4.43 2.10 -3.41
N ASN A 47 5.55 1.49 -3.03
CA ASN A 47 6.61 1.14 -3.97
C ASN A 47 6.10 0.20 -5.08
N TRP A 48 5.31 -0.81 -4.73
CA TRP A 48 4.69 -1.69 -5.73
C TRP A 48 3.74 -0.93 -6.68
N SER A 49 2.98 0.03 -6.13
CA SER A 49 2.07 0.89 -6.91
C SER A 49 2.81 1.78 -7.90
N TRP A 50 4.00 2.29 -7.53
CA TRP A 50 4.77 3.25 -8.34
C TRP A 50 5.84 2.61 -9.24
N THR A 51 6.17 1.32 -9.07
CA THR A 51 7.25 0.64 -9.82
C THR A 51 6.87 0.15 -11.23
N SER A 52 5.60 0.20 -11.63
CA SER A 52 5.13 -0.29 -12.96
C SER A 52 5.04 0.76 -14.07
N SER A 53 5.83 1.84 -14.03
CA SER A 53 5.78 2.89 -15.07
C SER A 53 7.08 3.14 -15.81
N SER A 54 8.15 2.41 -15.48
CA SER A 54 9.48 2.63 -16.08
C SER A 54 9.95 1.51 -17.01
N ASP A 55 9.36 0.32 -16.96
CA ASP A 55 9.74 -0.80 -17.83
C ASP A 55 8.62 -1.14 -18.83
N SER A 56 8.78 -0.63 -20.05
CA SER A 56 7.93 -0.88 -21.22
C SER A 56 7.98 -2.32 -21.77
N GLY A 57 8.16 -3.34 -20.91
CA GLY A 57 8.42 -4.70 -21.37
C GLY A 57 8.11 -5.87 -20.45
N ALA A 58 7.63 -5.71 -19.22
CA ALA A 58 7.43 -6.87 -18.34
C ALA A 58 6.16 -6.82 -17.48
N ALA A 59 5.51 -7.98 -17.45
CA ALA A 59 4.41 -8.41 -16.57
C ALA A 59 2.99 -7.94 -16.93
N ALA A 60 2.38 -8.66 -17.86
CA ALA A 60 0.95 -8.96 -17.83
C ALA A 60 0.59 -9.53 -16.43
N GLY A 61 0.18 -8.67 -15.50
CA GLY A 61 -0.16 -9.08 -14.14
C GLY A 61 -0.11 -7.97 -13.08
N ALA A 62 0.56 -6.85 -13.35
CA ALA A 62 0.41 -5.65 -12.53
C ALA A 62 -0.98 -5.05 -12.78
N THR A 63 -1.96 -5.43 -11.96
CA THR A 63 -3.25 -4.74 -11.91
C THR A 63 -2.96 -3.26 -11.69
N SER A 64 -3.26 -2.39 -12.66
CA SER A 64 -3.05 -0.94 -12.59
C SER A 64 -4.02 -0.25 -11.60
N ILE A 65 -4.35 -0.92 -10.50
CA ILE A 65 -5.29 -0.42 -9.49
C ILE A 65 -4.72 0.83 -8.80
N CYS A 66 -3.39 0.89 -8.62
CA CYS A 66 -2.72 1.99 -7.93
C CYS A 66 -1.58 2.64 -8.74
N GLY A 67 -1.52 2.40 -10.06
CA GLY A 67 -0.48 2.97 -10.91
C GLY A 67 -0.61 4.49 -11.09
N PRO A 68 0.47 5.19 -11.48
CA PRO A 68 0.38 6.58 -11.93
C PRO A 68 -0.68 6.70 -13.03
N ILE A 69 -1.62 7.62 -12.86
CA ILE A 69 -2.63 7.94 -13.87
C ILE A 69 -2.38 9.35 -14.39
N SER A 70 -2.36 9.53 -15.71
CA SER A 70 -2.34 10.87 -16.32
C SER A 70 -3.66 11.59 -16.08
N LEU A 71 -3.65 12.94 -16.13
CA LEU A 71 -4.88 13.73 -16.04
C LEU A 71 -5.89 13.36 -17.14
N GLN A 72 -5.41 12.95 -18.32
CA GLN A 72 -6.23 12.52 -19.44
C GLN A 72 -6.93 11.19 -19.15
N GLN A 73 -6.19 10.21 -18.61
CA GLN A 73 -6.76 8.92 -18.19
C GLN A 73 -7.74 9.12 -17.03
N LEU A 74 -7.43 9.99 -16.07
CA LEU A 74 -8.34 10.36 -14.97
C LEU A 74 -9.63 11.00 -15.48
N ALA A 75 -9.52 11.84 -16.52
CA ALA A 75 -10.66 12.45 -17.19
C ALA A 75 -11.45 11.48 -18.11
N GLY A 76 -11.08 10.20 -18.16
CA GLY A 76 -11.71 9.20 -19.02
C GLY A 76 -11.50 9.45 -20.52
N ARG A 77 -10.47 10.23 -20.90
CA ARG A 77 -10.17 10.52 -22.31
C ARG A 77 -9.20 9.48 -22.84
N SER A 78 -9.60 8.76 -23.88
CA SER A 78 -8.68 7.92 -24.65
C SER A 78 -7.53 8.77 -25.21
N PRO A 79 -6.27 8.30 -25.21
CA PRO A 79 -5.19 9.00 -25.86
C PRO A 79 -5.52 9.17 -27.36
N PRO A 80 -5.16 10.31 -27.98
CA PRO A 80 -5.30 10.46 -29.42
C PRO A 80 -4.54 9.32 -30.11
N PRO A 81 -5.08 8.74 -31.20
CA PRO A 81 -4.35 7.74 -31.97
C PRO A 81 -3.00 8.32 -32.38
N ALA A 82 -1.93 7.54 -32.23
CA ALA A 82 -0.60 7.95 -32.67
C ALA A 82 -0.66 8.28 -34.16
N GLU A 83 -0.36 9.54 -34.51
CA GLU A 83 -0.24 9.96 -35.91
C GLU A 83 0.98 9.27 -36.54
N VAL A 84 0.76 8.73 -37.75
CA VAL A 84 1.77 8.09 -38.62
C VAL A 84 2.51 9.14 -39.41
#